data_AF-X1EEA9-F1
#
_entry.id   AF-X1EEA9-F1
#
_cell.length_a   1.000
_cell.length_b   1.000
_cell.length_c   1.000
_cell.angle_alpha   90.00
_cell.angle_beta   90.00
_cell.angle_gamma   90.00
#
_symmetry.space_group_name_H-M   'P 1'
#
loop_
_entity.id
_entity.type
_entity.pdbx_description
1 polymer ?
#
loop_
_entity_poly.entity_id
_entity_poly.type
_entity_poly.pdbx_seq_one_letter_code
_entity_poly.pdbx_strand_id
1 'polypeptide(L)'
;YVGQDFEDAIRIGILKKEELPEGVKKDLGESNTDIINSLVTDIIINSYNRDEIIYSSDIAERVFELKQFNTERIYKSPRLKGKKTKLKTAFKFLFEKFLSALNRGEEESRIFKEWVFNRGKNKGADYVDSCLPEQVVIDYIASMTDRYFNNTYIKYKK
;
A
#
# COMPACT_ATOMS: atom_id res chain seq x y z
N TYR A 1 -1.33 11.89 -0.40
CA TYR A 1 -0.73 10.86 0.48
C TYR A 1 0.21 11.49 1.52
N VAL A 2 1.09 12.43 1.15
CA VAL A 2 2.08 13.00 2.08
C VAL A 2 1.49 13.60 3.37
N GLY A 3 0.37 14.33 3.30
CA GLY A 3 -0.34 14.83 4.49
C GLY A 3 -1.01 13.72 5.30
N GLN A 4 -1.71 12.80 4.63
CA GLN A 4 -2.37 11.65 5.25
C GLN A 4 -1.41 10.79 6.06
N ASP A 5 -0.22 10.51 5.53
CA ASP A 5 0.77 9.68 6.22
C ASP A 5 1.24 10.32 7.54
N PHE A 6 1.36 11.65 7.58
CA PHE A 6 1.68 12.38 8.79
C PHE A 6 0.57 12.30 9.85
N GLU A 7 -0.69 12.54 9.45
CA GLU A 7 -1.84 12.39 10.36
C GLU A 7 -1.97 10.96 10.88
N ASP A 8 -1.77 9.97 10.02
CA ASP A 8 -1.82 8.57 10.40
C ASP A 8 -0.71 8.22 11.39
N ALA A 9 0.51 8.75 11.19
CA ALA A 9 1.61 8.58 12.11
C ALA A 9 1.35 9.20 13.49
N ILE A 10 0.65 10.34 13.56
CA ILE A 10 0.16 10.91 14.83
C ILE A 10 -0.85 9.98 15.48
N ARG A 11 -1.85 9.52 14.70
CA ARG A 11 -2.93 8.66 15.19
C ARG A 11 -2.42 7.36 15.81
N ILE A 12 -1.33 6.79 15.28
CA ILE A 12 -0.70 5.58 15.81
C ILE A 12 0.47 5.86 16.77
N GLY A 13 0.66 7.13 17.16
CA GLY A 13 1.64 7.58 18.15
C GLY A 13 3.10 7.40 17.74
N ILE A 14 3.40 7.42 16.43
CA ILE A 14 4.78 7.50 15.91
C ILE A 14 5.30 8.93 15.98
N LEU A 15 4.44 9.92 15.75
CA LEU A 15 4.78 11.35 15.79
C LEU A 15 3.82 12.13 16.67
N LYS A 16 4.24 13.35 17.03
CA LYS A 16 3.37 14.40 17.56
C LYS A 16 3.21 15.51 16.52
N LYS A 17 2.12 16.27 16.64
CA LYS A 17 1.77 17.34 15.68
C LYS A 17 2.86 18.42 15.61
N GLU A 18 3.52 18.69 16.72
CA GLU A 18 4.53 19.74 16.85
C GLU A 18 5.83 19.40 16.09
N GLU A 19 6.06 18.12 15.78
CA GLU A 19 7.26 17.64 15.08
C GLU A 19 7.26 17.97 13.59
N LEU A 20 6.15 18.45 13.01
CA LEU A 20 6.11 18.87 11.61
C LEU A 20 7.09 20.03 11.37
N PRO A 21 7.86 20.05 10.27
CA PRO A 21 8.79 21.15 9.99
C PRO A 21 8.07 22.50 9.86
N GLU A 22 8.67 23.56 10.39
CA GLU A 22 8.05 24.90 10.39
C GLU A 22 7.79 25.45 8.97
N GLY A 23 8.68 25.17 8.01
CA GLY A 23 8.46 25.53 6.61
C GLY A 23 7.20 24.87 6.05
N VAL A 24 7.02 23.58 6.33
CA VAL A 24 5.83 22.83 5.92
C VAL A 24 4.57 23.37 6.59
N LYS A 25 4.60 23.63 7.90
CA LYS A 25 3.45 24.22 8.62
C LYS A 25 3.02 25.55 8.01
N LYS A 26 3.99 26.41 7.71
CA LYS A 26 3.74 27.76 7.21
C LYS A 26 3.15 27.75 5.80
N ASP A 27 3.71 26.93 4.91
CA ASP A 27 3.39 27.02 3.47
C ASP A 27 2.33 25.99 3.05
N LEU A 28 2.29 24.81 3.70
CA LEU A 28 1.34 23.74 3.40
C LEU A 28 0.24 23.58 4.46
N GLY A 29 0.46 24.05 5.70
CA GLY A 29 -0.49 23.89 6.80
C GLY A 29 -0.21 22.68 7.69
N GLU A 30 -1.12 22.43 8.65
CA GLU A 30 -0.87 21.49 9.76
C GLU A 30 -1.77 20.24 9.75
N SER A 31 -2.74 20.18 8.85
CA SER A 31 -3.61 19.02 8.65
C SER A 31 -3.50 18.49 7.22
N ASN A 32 -3.94 17.26 6.98
CA ASN A 32 -4.01 16.70 5.64
C ASN A 32 -4.93 17.54 4.74
N THR A 33 -6.02 18.08 5.29
CA THR A 33 -6.92 18.99 4.57
C THR A 33 -6.19 20.27 4.14
N ASP A 34 -5.45 20.91 5.05
CA ASP A 34 -4.70 22.13 4.73
C ASP A 34 -3.64 21.86 3.65
N ILE A 35 -2.88 20.77 3.82
CA ILE A 35 -1.85 20.36 2.86
C ILE A 35 -2.47 20.13 1.49
N ILE A 36 -3.59 19.41 1.39
CA ILE A 36 -4.28 19.20 0.11
C ILE A 36 -4.72 20.53 -0.49
N ASN A 37 -5.31 21.42 0.31
CA ASN A 37 -5.77 22.73 -0.17
C ASN A 37 -4.63 23.58 -0.72
N SER A 38 -3.51 23.68 0.00
CA SER A 38 -2.34 24.44 -0.47
C SER A 38 -1.77 23.86 -1.77
N LEU A 39 -1.60 22.53 -1.84
CA LEU A 39 -1.07 21.87 -3.03
C LEU A 39 -1.97 22.02 -4.25
N VAL A 40 -3.29 21.82 -4.09
CA VAL A 40 -4.24 21.95 -5.20
C VAL A 40 -4.32 23.40 -5.67
N THR A 41 -4.37 24.36 -4.74
CA THR A 41 -4.41 25.78 -5.07
C THR A 41 -3.18 26.21 -5.85
N ASP A 42 -1.99 25.80 -5.40
CA ASP A 42 -0.74 26.13 -6.06
C ASP A 42 -0.63 25.48 -7.46
N ILE A 43 -1.05 24.22 -7.61
CA ILE A 43 -1.12 23.58 -8.94
C ILE A 43 -2.02 24.37 -9.87
N ILE A 44 -3.24 24.72 -9.43
CA ILE A 44 -4.21 25.43 -10.28
C ILE A 44 -3.60 26.75 -10.75
N ILE A 45 -3.00 27.52 -9.83
CA ILE A 45 -2.41 28.82 -10.16
C ILE A 45 -1.24 28.69 -11.14
N ASN A 46 -0.34 27.74 -10.91
CA ASN A 46 0.90 27.63 -11.70
C ASN A 46 0.74 26.85 -13.01
N SER A 47 -0.31 26.03 -13.11
CA SER A 47 -0.61 25.22 -14.30
C SER A 47 -1.66 25.86 -15.20
N TYR A 48 -2.35 26.91 -14.76
CA TYR A 48 -3.40 27.55 -15.54
C TYR A 48 -2.87 28.08 -16.88
N ASN A 49 -3.53 27.67 -17.96
CA ASN A 49 -3.20 28.06 -19.34
C ASN A 49 -1.78 27.65 -19.79
N ARG A 50 -1.27 26.54 -19.24
CA ARG A 50 -0.01 25.91 -19.66
C ARG A 50 -0.25 24.44 -20.01
N ASP A 51 0.60 23.89 -20.85
CA ASP A 51 0.59 22.46 -21.21
C ASP A 51 1.33 21.57 -20.17
N GLU A 52 1.49 22.05 -18.94
CA GLU A 52 2.20 21.36 -17.86
C GLU A 52 1.46 21.46 -16.52
N ILE A 53 1.56 20.41 -15.70
CA ILE A 53 1.10 20.40 -14.31
C ILE A 53 2.32 20.62 -13.42
N ILE A 54 2.38 21.78 -12.77
CA ILE A 54 3.57 22.22 -12.04
C ILE A 54 3.19 22.92 -10.74
N TYR A 55 3.98 22.67 -9.69
CA TYR A 55 3.99 23.46 -8.47
C TYR A 55 4.88 24.68 -8.64
N SER A 56 4.66 25.74 -7.86
CA SER A 56 5.68 26.75 -7.66
C SER A 56 6.96 26.13 -7.05
N SER A 57 8.10 26.79 -7.25
CA SER A 57 9.38 26.35 -6.67
C SER A 57 9.30 26.14 -5.17
N ASP A 58 8.61 27.05 -4.48
CA ASP A 58 8.53 27.10 -3.03
C ASP A 58 7.67 25.93 -2.50
N ILE A 59 6.52 25.69 -3.12
CA ILE A 59 5.66 24.56 -2.76
C ILE A 59 6.32 23.22 -3.11
N ALA A 60 7.03 23.14 -4.24
CA ALA A 60 7.80 21.95 -4.59
C ALA A 60 8.87 21.62 -3.54
N GLU A 61 9.58 22.63 -3.03
CA GLU A 61 10.56 22.46 -1.96
C GLU A 61 9.90 21.93 -0.67
N ARG A 62 8.76 22.50 -0.28
CA ARG A 62 8.01 22.06 0.92
C ARG A 62 7.46 20.65 0.79
N VAL A 63 7.02 20.26 -0.40
CA VAL A 63 6.61 18.87 -0.69
C VAL A 63 7.79 17.92 -0.54
N PHE A 64 8.97 18.30 -1.02
CA PHE A 64 10.19 17.50 -0.87
C PHE A 64 10.58 17.37 0.61
N GLU A 65 10.55 18.47 1.35
CA GLU A 65 10.80 18.50 2.79
C GLU A 65 9.84 17.58 3.56
N LEU A 66 8.54 17.65 3.30
CA LEU A 66 7.54 16.77 3.92
C LEU A 66 7.76 15.29 3.56
N LYS A 67 8.11 14.98 2.30
CA LYS A 67 8.46 13.62 1.87
C LYS A 67 9.68 13.08 2.60
N GLN A 68 10.71 13.90 2.74
CA GLN A 68 11.92 13.53 3.45
C GLN A 68 11.63 13.27 4.92
N PHE A 69 10.89 14.19 5.56
CA PHE A 69 10.43 14.05 6.94
C PHE A 69 9.65 12.75 7.15
N ASN A 70 8.64 12.46 6.32
CA ASN A 70 7.86 11.21 6.40
C ASN A 70 8.77 9.97 6.25
N THR A 71 9.77 10.03 5.38
CA THR A 71 10.71 8.93 5.18
C THR A 71 11.54 8.63 6.43
N GLU A 72 12.12 9.67 7.02
CA GLU A 72 13.02 9.55 8.16
C GLU A 72 12.27 9.22 9.45
N ARG A 73 11.10 9.83 9.65
CA ARG A 73 10.37 9.79 10.91
C ARG A 73 9.30 8.70 10.95
N ILE A 74 8.70 8.37 9.80
CA ILE A 74 7.60 7.39 9.72
C ILE A 74 8.10 6.08 9.14
N TYR A 75 8.49 6.04 7.85
CA TYR A 75 8.74 4.75 7.17
C TYR A 75 9.98 4.01 7.67
N LYS A 76 10.99 4.72 8.18
CA LYS A 76 12.20 4.17 8.79
C LYS A 76 12.05 3.88 10.29
N SER A 77 10.89 4.20 10.90
CA SER A 77 10.65 4.00 12.33
C SER A 77 10.90 2.54 12.75
N PRO A 78 11.72 2.29 13.80
CA PRO A 78 11.96 0.96 14.31
C PRO A 78 10.67 0.22 14.72
N ARG A 79 9.64 0.95 15.16
CA ARG A 79 8.32 0.39 15.51
C ARG A 79 7.66 -0.34 14.34
N LEU A 80 7.95 0.07 13.10
CA LEU A 80 7.41 -0.58 11.90
C LEU A 80 8.26 -1.77 11.42
N LYS A 81 9.55 -1.86 11.80
CA LYS A 81 10.45 -2.95 11.37
C LYS A 81 9.93 -4.32 11.80
N GLY A 82 9.50 -4.47 13.06
CA GLY A 82 8.96 -5.73 13.56
C GLY A 82 7.69 -6.19 12.84
N LYS A 83 6.84 -5.26 12.40
CA LYS A 83 5.64 -5.57 11.61
C LYS A 83 6.01 -6.03 10.19
N LYS A 84 6.99 -5.39 9.54
CA LYS A 84 7.48 -5.79 8.21
C LYS A 84 7.97 -7.25 8.19
N THR A 85 8.73 -7.66 9.20
CA THR A 85 9.20 -9.05 9.30
C THR A 85 8.04 -10.04 9.43
N LYS A 86 7.06 -9.76 10.29
CA LYS A 86 5.87 -10.60 10.46
C LYS A 86 5.05 -10.73 9.16
N LEU A 87 4.86 -9.62 8.44
CA LEU A 87 4.17 -9.61 7.15
C LEU A 87 4.91 -10.46 6.13
N LYS A 88 6.23 -10.29 5.99
CA LYS A 88 7.05 -11.09 5.07
C LYS A 88 6.89 -12.59 5.32
N THR A 89 6.89 -13.01 6.59
CA THR A 89 6.65 -14.41 6.96
C THR A 89 5.24 -14.87 6.58
N ALA A 90 4.21 -14.05 6.81
CA ALA A 90 2.84 -14.39 6.45
C ALA A 90 2.65 -14.52 4.92
N PHE A 91 3.23 -13.60 4.14
CA PHE A 91 3.21 -13.66 2.67
C PHE A 91 3.89 -14.92 2.16
N LYS A 92 5.11 -15.20 2.66
CA LYS A 92 5.84 -16.42 2.29
C LYS A 92 5.04 -17.68 2.60
N PHE A 93 4.46 -17.76 3.80
CA PHE A 93 3.67 -18.91 4.23
C PHE A 93 2.45 -19.15 3.32
N LEU A 94 1.65 -18.12 3.05
CA LEU A 94 0.47 -18.26 2.19
C LEU A 94 0.86 -18.55 0.73
N PHE A 95 1.94 -17.93 0.24
CA PHE A 95 2.47 -18.21 -1.09
C PHE A 95 2.85 -19.69 -1.23
N GLU A 96 3.67 -20.22 -0.32
CA GLU A 96 4.08 -21.63 -0.34
C GLU A 96 2.89 -22.58 -0.19
N LYS A 97 1.91 -22.23 0.66
CA LYS A 97 0.71 -23.04 0.87
C LYS A 97 -0.14 -23.14 -0.40
N PHE A 98 -0.39 -22.03 -1.08
CA PHE A 98 -1.21 -22.02 -2.29
C PHE A 98 -0.47 -22.57 -3.50
N LEU A 99 0.84 -22.33 -3.61
CA LEU A 99 1.67 -22.93 -4.66
C LEU A 99 1.66 -24.46 -4.55
N SER A 100 1.84 -24.97 -3.33
CA SER A 100 1.73 -26.42 -3.06
C SER A 100 0.34 -26.97 -3.42
N ALA A 101 -0.74 -26.25 -3.07
CA ALA A 101 -2.09 -26.69 -3.39
C ALA A 101 -2.32 -26.73 -4.91
N LEU A 102 -1.88 -25.71 -5.63
CA LEU A 102 -1.99 -25.61 -7.09
C LEU A 102 -1.23 -26.76 -7.78
N ASN A 103 0.03 -27.00 -7.38
CA ASN A 103 0.86 -28.07 -7.95
C ASN A 103 0.31 -29.48 -7.68
N ARG A 104 -0.44 -29.68 -6.58
CA ARG A 104 -1.06 -30.97 -6.24
C ARG A 104 -2.48 -31.12 -6.76
N GLY A 105 -3.04 -30.10 -7.39
CA GLY A 105 -4.45 -30.11 -7.81
C GLY A 105 -5.42 -30.22 -6.63
N GLU A 106 -5.12 -29.60 -5.49
CA GLU A 106 -5.98 -29.62 -4.31
C GLU A 106 -7.21 -28.72 -4.51
N GLU A 107 -8.20 -29.17 -5.29
CA GLU A 107 -9.40 -28.40 -5.65
C GLU A 107 -10.21 -27.89 -4.45
N GLU A 108 -10.06 -28.54 -3.30
CA GLU A 108 -10.66 -28.13 -2.03
C GLU A 108 -10.00 -26.88 -1.40
N SER A 109 -8.81 -26.51 -1.87
CA SER A 109 -8.09 -25.32 -1.45
C SER A 109 -8.80 -24.04 -1.89
N ARG A 110 -8.64 -22.98 -1.11
CA ARG A 110 -9.28 -21.69 -1.38
C ARG A 110 -8.86 -21.09 -2.73
N ILE A 111 -7.61 -21.27 -3.13
CA ILE A 111 -7.15 -20.77 -4.44
C ILE A 111 -7.97 -21.40 -5.59
N PHE A 112 -8.37 -22.67 -5.48
CA PHE A 112 -9.24 -23.26 -6.50
C PHE A 112 -10.66 -22.74 -6.39
N LYS A 113 -11.28 -22.85 -5.21
CA LYS A 113 -12.68 -22.48 -4.98
C LYS A 113 -13.00 -21.01 -5.25
N GLU A 114 -12.12 -20.12 -4.82
CA GLU A 114 -12.39 -18.68 -4.80
C GLU A 114 -11.73 -17.94 -5.97
N TRP A 115 -10.66 -18.47 -6.55
CA TRP A 115 -9.92 -17.84 -7.64
C TRP A 115 -10.07 -18.56 -8.98
N VAL A 116 -9.67 -19.84 -9.05
CA VAL A 116 -9.68 -20.60 -10.32
C VAL A 116 -11.12 -20.84 -10.80
N PHE A 117 -11.98 -21.44 -9.98
CA PHE A 117 -13.34 -21.81 -10.37
C PHE A 117 -14.28 -20.62 -10.51
N ASN A 118 -13.99 -19.52 -9.80
CA ASN A 118 -14.79 -18.29 -9.88
C ASN A 118 -14.66 -17.57 -11.23
N ARG A 119 -13.69 -17.96 -12.07
CA ARG A 119 -13.55 -17.48 -13.46
C ARG A 119 -14.53 -18.13 -14.44
N GLY A 120 -15.25 -19.17 -14.00
CA GLY A 120 -16.17 -19.96 -14.80
C GLY A 120 -15.56 -21.27 -15.28
N LYS A 121 -16.44 -22.24 -15.58
CA LYS A 121 -16.07 -23.57 -16.08
C LYS A 121 -15.23 -23.42 -17.37
N ASN A 122 -14.12 -24.14 -17.46
CA ASN A 122 -13.08 -24.08 -18.51
C ASN A 122 -12.13 -22.86 -18.43
N LYS A 123 -12.64 -21.63 -18.24
CA LYS A 123 -11.79 -20.43 -18.17
C LYS A 123 -10.79 -20.44 -17.02
N GLY A 124 -11.14 -21.07 -15.90
CA GLY A 124 -10.21 -21.25 -14.77
C GLY A 124 -9.04 -22.16 -15.11
N ALA A 125 -9.31 -23.28 -15.77
CA ALA A 125 -8.28 -24.23 -16.20
C ALA A 125 -7.38 -23.60 -17.26
N ASP A 126 -7.97 -22.98 -18.29
CA ASP A 126 -7.22 -22.28 -19.35
C ASP A 126 -6.27 -21.22 -18.76
N TYR A 127 -6.72 -20.47 -17.75
CA TYR A 127 -5.89 -19.48 -17.08
C TYR A 127 -4.71 -20.12 -16.34
N VAL A 128 -4.95 -21.20 -15.56
CA VAL A 128 -3.88 -21.91 -14.85
C VAL A 128 -2.88 -22.51 -15.83
N ASP A 129 -3.33 -23.10 -16.93
CA ASP A 129 -2.48 -23.73 -17.94
C ASP A 129 -1.66 -22.70 -18.75
N SER A 130 -2.18 -21.47 -18.87
CA SER A 130 -1.51 -20.38 -19.59
C SER A 130 -0.49 -19.59 -18.76
N CYS A 131 -0.38 -19.85 -17.46
CA CYS A 131 0.41 -19.08 -16.52
C CYS A 131 1.37 -19.96 -15.71
N LEU A 132 2.45 -19.35 -15.20
CA LEU A 132 3.27 -20.03 -14.20
C LEU A 132 2.45 -20.22 -12.91
N PRO A 133 2.56 -21.37 -12.21
CA PRO A 133 1.89 -21.59 -10.93
C PRO A 133 2.14 -20.47 -9.91
N GLU A 134 3.36 -19.94 -9.87
CA GLU A 134 3.75 -18.82 -9.02
C GLU A 134 2.98 -17.54 -9.35
N GLN A 135 2.74 -17.28 -10.64
CA GLN A 135 1.99 -16.10 -11.09
C GLN A 135 0.53 -16.19 -10.66
N VAL A 136 -0.10 -17.37 -10.81
CA VAL A 136 -1.48 -17.61 -10.35
C VAL A 136 -1.62 -17.34 -8.86
N VAL A 137 -0.63 -17.75 -8.06
CA VAL A 137 -0.60 -17.50 -6.61
C VAL A 137 -0.36 -16.03 -6.29
N ILE A 138 0.54 -15.35 -7.01
CA ILE A 138 0.78 -13.90 -6.87
C ILE A 138 -0.51 -13.14 -7.13
N ASP A 139 -1.19 -13.41 -8.23
CA ASP A 139 -2.42 -12.71 -8.61
C ASP A 139 -3.52 -12.91 -7.57
N TYR A 140 -3.68 -14.15 -7.07
CA TYR A 140 -4.65 -14.43 -6.02
C TYR A 140 -4.32 -13.69 -4.73
N ILE A 141 -3.07 -13.73 -4.25
CA ILE A 141 -2.66 -13.03 -3.03
C ILE A 141 -2.77 -11.51 -3.19
N ALA A 142 -2.41 -10.96 -4.36
CA ALA A 142 -2.50 -9.53 -4.66
C ALA A 142 -3.95 -9.03 -4.69
N SER A 143 -4.92 -9.90 -5.02
CA SER A 143 -6.35 -9.58 -4.96
C SER A 143 -6.93 -9.51 -3.54
N MET A 144 -6.18 -9.98 -2.53
CA MET A 144 -6.67 -10.03 -1.16
C MET A 144 -6.64 -8.64 -0.51
N THR A 145 -7.74 -8.28 0.16
CA THR A 145 -7.70 -7.19 1.14
C THR A 145 -6.85 -7.59 2.36
N ASP A 146 -6.24 -6.64 3.07
CA ASP A 146 -5.47 -6.89 4.29
C ASP A 146 -6.23 -7.74 5.32
N ARG A 147 -7.53 -7.45 5.51
CA ARG A 147 -8.40 -8.20 6.42
C ARG A 147 -8.56 -9.65 5.96
N TYR A 148 -8.81 -9.86 4.67
CA TYR A 148 -8.97 -11.20 4.10
C TYR A 148 -7.66 -12.00 4.18
N PHE A 149 -6.54 -11.38 3.81
CA PHE A 149 -5.20 -11.97 3.89
C PHE A 149 -4.87 -12.42 5.32
N ASN A 150 -5.06 -11.54 6.30
CA ASN A 150 -4.78 -11.85 7.70
C ASN A 150 -5.67 -12.98 8.25
N ASN A 151 -6.97 -12.96 7.94
CA ASN A 151 -7.89 -14.03 8.34
C ASN A 151 -7.52 -15.37 7.70
N THR A 152 -7.10 -15.36 6.44
CA THR A 152 -6.64 -16.54 5.71
C THR A 152 -5.35 -17.09 6.32
N TYR A 153 -4.38 -16.23 6.60
CA TYR A 153 -3.14 -16.62 7.29
C TYR A 153 -3.42 -17.25 8.66
N ILE A 154 -4.28 -16.64 9.48
CA ILE A 154 -4.66 -17.19 10.80
C ILE A 154 -5.34 -18.55 10.65
N LYS A 155 -6.23 -18.72 9.66
CA LYS A 155 -6.95 -19.98 9.41
C LYS A 155 -6.00 -21.12 9.05
N TYR A 156 -5.04 -20.88 8.17
CA TYR A 156 -4.12 -21.93 7.70
C TYR A 156 -2.95 -22.20 8.66
N LYS A 157 -2.68 -21.29 9.59
CA LYS A 157 -1.67 -21.47 10.63
C LYS A 157 -2.15 -22.33 11.81
N LYS A 158 -3.46 -22.38 12.05
CA LYS A 158 -4.09 -23.26 13.05
C LYS A 158 -4.13 -24.69 12.55
#